data_AF-A0A8T7I5E3-F1
#
_entry.id   AF-A0A8T7I5E3-F1
#
_cell.length_a   1.000
_cell.length_b   1.000
_cell.length_c   1.000
_cell.angle_alpha   90.00
_cell.angle_beta   90.00
_cell.angle_gamma   90.00
#
_symmetry.space_group_name_H-M   'P 1'
#
loop_
_entity.id
_entity.type
_entity.pdbx_description
1 polymer ?
#
loop_
_entity_poly.entity_id
_entity_poly.type
_entity_poly.pdbx_seq_one_letter_code
_entity_poly.pdbx_strand_id
1 'polypeptide(L)'
;MKHYLIILFLLSSNLYAADFNNSDTMLISHIKSTDYIFTSALGACTEEQLKRKRVEDSNVFEYLATCKAKAAKVSDCPEYAVVAKGTVDSPSWATVRSWSLELKCYG
;
A
#
# COMPACT_ATOMS: atom_id res chain seq x y z
N MET A 1 7.91 -49.56 16.17
CA MET A 1 7.36 -48.94 14.94
C MET A 1 6.89 -47.53 15.30
N LYS A 2 7.67 -46.50 14.96
CA LYS A 2 7.41 -45.09 15.33
C LYS A 2 6.37 -44.51 14.37
N HIS A 3 5.21 -44.11 14.89
CA HIS A 3 4.18 -43.40 14.12
C HIS A 3 4.51 -41.91 14.14
N TYR A 4 4.88 -41.35 12.99
CA TYR A 4 5.03 -39.90 12.81
C TYR A 4 3.67 -39.33 12.42
N LEU A 5 3.08 -38.54 13.32
CA LEU A 5 1.88 -37.76 13.04
C LEU A 5 2.33 -36.48 12.32
N ILE A 6 2.17 -36.43 11.00
CA ILE A 6 2.38 -35.21 10.21
C ILE A 6 1.14 -34.35 10.37
N ILE A 7 1.21 -33.33 11.23
CA ILE A 7 0.19 -32.29 11.32
C ILE A 7 0.40 -31.35 10.12
N LEU A 8 -0.35 -31.58 9.05
CA LEU A 8 -0.51 -30.62 7.96
C LEU A 8 -1.33 -29.45 8.49
N PHE A 9 -0.64 -28.39 8.94
CA PHE A 9 -1.26 -27.08 9.16
C PHE A 9 -1.63 -26.51 7.78
N LEU A 10 -2.86 -26.79 7.34
CA LEU A 10 -3.51 -26.03 6.28
C LEU A 10 -3.79 -24.63 6.85
N LEU A 11 -2.80 -23.74 6.75
CA LEU A 11 -3.04 -22.31 6.88
C LEU A 11 -3.88 -21.90 5.68
N SER A 12 -5.19 -21.99 5.82
CA SER A 12 -6.17 -21.33 4.97
C SER A 12 -5.99 -19.83 5.17
N SER A 13 -4.97 -19.26 4.52
CA SER A 13 -4.86 -17.82 4.33
C SER A 13 -6.04 -17.41 3.46
N ASN A 14 -7.19 -17.16 4.09
CA ASN A 14 -8.20 -16.30 3.52
C ASN A 14 -7.56 -14.92 3.42
N LEU A 15 -6.74 -14.72 2.38
CA LEU A 15 -6.48 -13.42 1.79
C LEU A 15 -7.85 -12.94 1.30
N TYR A 16 -8.64 -12.39 2.22
CA TYR A 16 -9.71 -11.47 1.86
C TYR A 16 -8.99 -10.34 1.14
N ALA A 17 -8.95 -10.43 -0.20
CA ALA A 17 -8.70 -9.29 -1.04
C ALA A 17 -9.71 -8.24 -0.59
N ALA A 18 -9.24 -7.19 0.08
CA ALA A 18 -10.15 -6.18 0.58
C ALA A 18 -10.82 -5.54 -0.63
N ASP A 19 -12.15 -5.65 -0.68
CA ASP A 19 -12.95 -5.15 -1.79
C ASP A 19 -12.95 -3.62 -1.78
N PHE A 20 -12.03 -2.99 -2.51
CA PHE A 20 -12.03 -1.55 -2.71
C PHE A 20 -13.06 -1.21 -3.78
N ASN A 21 -14.30 -0.95 -3.35
CA ASN A 21 -15.28 -0.26 -4.18
C ASN A 21 -14.70 1.07 -4.71
N ASN A 22 -15.39 1.76 -5.63
CA ASN A 22 -14.99 3.03 -6.28
C ASN A 22 -14.58 4.20 -5.33
N SER A 23 -14.43 3.96 -4.03
CA SER A 23 -13.84 4.86 -3.08
C SER A 23 -12.31 4.81 -3.14
N ASP A 24 -11.73 5.88 -3.69
CA ASP A 24 -10.29 6.14 -3.59
C ASP A 24 -9.78 6.10 -2.14
N THR A 25 -10.62 6.50 -1.18
CA THR A 25 -10.32 6.42 0.25
C THR A 25 -9.99 5.00 0.71
N MET A 26 -10.70 3.97 0.22
CA MET A 26 -10.44 2.60 0.64
C MET A 26 -9.10 2.08 0.09
N LEU A 27 -8.77 2.37 -1.17
CA LEU A 27 -7.47 1.98 -1.75
C LEU A 27 -6.33 2.73 -1.07
N ILE A 28 -6.49 4.04 -0.82
CA ILE A 28 -5.52 4.84 -0.05
C ILE A 28 -5.30 4.24 1.34
N SER A 29 -6.39 3.92 2.06
CA SER A 29 -6.31 3.30 3.38
C SER A 29 -5.58 1.96 3.34
N HIS A 30 -5.83 1.16 2.31
CA HIS A 30 -5.13 -0.11 2.12
C HIS A 30 -3.64 0.09 1.94
N ILE A 31 -3.23 0.90 0.95
CA ILE A 31 -1.81 1.21 0.65
C ILE A 31 -1.08 1.63 1.94
N LYS A 32 -1.68 2.56 2.70
CA LYS A 32 -1.11 3.07 3.95
C LYS A 32 -1.02 2.03 5.06
N SER A 33 -1.99 1.12 5.12
CA SER A 33 -2.05 0.08 6.17
C SER A 33 -1.13 -1.11 5.89
N THR A 34 -0.88 -1.44 4.62
CA THR A 34 -0.10 -2.61 4.22
C THR A 34 1.39 -2.33 4.09
N ASP A 35 1.77 -1.06 3.91
CA ASP A 35 3.15 -0.69 3.73
C ASP A 35 3.87 -0.38 5.04
N TYR A 36 5.09 -0.89 5.16
CA TYR A 36 5.90 -0.69 6.35
C TYR A 36 6.36 0.76 6.52
N ILE A 37 6.63 1.51 5.46
CA ILE A 37 7.09 2.90 5.54
C ILE A 37 5.93 3.81 5.99
N PHE A 38 4.74 3.64 5.41
CA PHE A 38 3.55 4.40 5.87
C PHE A 38 3.23 4.13 7.34
N THR A 39 3.31 2.87 7.78
CA THR A 39 3.00 2.51 9.16
C THR A 39 4.10 2.91 10.15
N SER A 40 5.39 2.80 9.78
CA SER A 40 6.51 2.97 10.72
C SER A 40 7.28 4.29 10.63
N ALA A 41 7.23 5.00 9.50
CA ALA A 41 8.09 6.16 9.23
C ALA A 41 7.33 7.43 8.88
N LEU A 42 6.17 7.32 8.23
CA LEU A 42 5.36 8.47 7.84
C LEU A 42 4.27 8.78 8.85
N GLY A 43 4.04 10.06 9.09
CA GLY A 43 2.99 10.62 9.93
C GLY A 43 1.77 11.02 9.10
N ALA A 44 1.13 12.14 9.47
CA ALA A 44 0.02 12.68 8.72
C ALA A 44 0.44 13.04 7.28
N CYS A 45 -0.40 12.70 6.31
CA CYS A 45 -0.26 13.09 4.93
C CYS A 45 -1.30 14.15 4.57
N THR A 46 -0.93 15.06 3.67
CA THR A 46 -1.78 16.11 3.09
C THR A 46 -1.74 16.02 1.57
N GLU A 47 -2.67 16.72 0.91
CA GLU A 47 -2.74 16.80 -0.56
C GLU A 47 -2.85 15.41 -1.23
N GLU A 48 -3.55 14.50 -0.56
CA GLU A 48 -3.70 13.13 -1.03
C GLU A 48 -4.52 13.08 -2.33
N GLN A 49 -3.92 12.51 -3.37
CA GLN A 49 -4.54 12.31 -4.66
C GLN A 49 -4.33 10.87 -5.09
N LEU A 50 -5.38 10.24 -5.60
CA LEU A 50 -5.30 8.93 -6.22
C LEU A 50 -5.76 9.05 -7.67
N LYS A 51 -4.93 8.59 -8.60
CA LYS A 51 -5.24 8.53 -10.02
C LYS A 51 -5.28 7.07 -10.42
N ARG A 52 -6.35 6.66 -11.08
CA ARG A 52 -6.49 5.33 -11.68
C ARG A 52 -6.53 5.47 -13.19
N LYS A 53 -5.81 4.64 -13.92
CA LYS A 53 -5.85 4.62 -15.38
C LYS A 53 -5.59 3.22 -15.92
N ARG A 54 -6.02 2.98 -17.14
CA ARG A 54 -5.61 1.81 -17.92
C ARG A 54 -4.34 2.16 -18.69
N VAL A 55 -3.32 1.31 -18.60
CA VAL A 55 -2.08 1.39 -19.39
C VAL A 55 -1.93 0.05 -20.09
N GLU A 56 -2.04 0.06 -21.42
CA GLU A 56 -2.07 -1.16 -22.24
C GLU A 56 -3.17 -2.13 -21.72
N ASP A 57 -2.76 -3.32 -21.29
CA ASP A 57 -3.63 -4.37 -20.76
C ASP A 57 -3.70 -4.40 -19.22
N SER A 58 -3.11 -3.42 -18.54
CA SER A 58 -3.07 -3.33 -17.08
C SER A 58 -3.89 -2.15 -16.55
N ASN A 59 -4.54 -2.34 -15.41
CA ASN A 59 -5.11 -1.22 -14.64
C ASN A 59 -4.09 -0.81 -13.58
N VAL A 60 -3.75 0.48 -13.55
CA VAL A 60 -2.73 1.02 -12.64
C VAL A 60 -3.31 2.12 -11.76
N PHE A 61 -2.73 2.27 -10.58
CA PHE A 61 -2.96 3.43 -9.72
C PHE A 61 -1.65 4.20 -9.50
N GLU A 62 -1.80 5.49 -9.24
CA GLU A 62 -0.76 6.39 -8.76
C GLU A 62 -1.35 7.21 -7.61
N TYR A 63 -0.82 7.01 -6.41
CA TYR A 63 -1.10 7.81 -5.23
C TYR A 63 0.01 8.84 -5.06
N LEU A 64 -0.40 10.09 -4.84
CA LEU A 64 0.48 11.23 -4.59
C LEU A 64 0.06 11.86 -3.26
N ALA A 65 1.02 12.17 -2.41
CA ALA A 65 0.77 12.93 -1.20
C ALA A 65 2.05 13.56 -0.67
N THR A 66 1.87 14.46 0.30
CA THR A 66 2.95 15.03 1.09
C THR A 66 2.80 14.56 2.52
N CYS A 67 3.78 13.83 3.06
CA CYS A 67 3.69 13.18 4.37
C CYS A 67 4.79 13.65 5.31
N LYS A 68 4.41 14.03 6.53
CA LYS A 68 5.39 14.37 7.58
C LYS A 68 6.16 13.13 8.02
N ALA A 69 7.41 13.29 8.40
CA ALA A 69 8.14 12.24 9.10
C ALA A 69 7.56 12.03 10.52
N LYS A 70 7.49 10.78 10.99
CA LYS A 70 7.18 10.49 12.40
C LYS A 70 8.37 10.90 13.28
N ALA A 71 8.11 11.75 14.27
CA ALA A 71 9.11 12.34 15.17
C ALA A 71 9.99 11.32 15.94
N ALA A 72 9.55 10.07 16.07
CA ALA A 72 10.30 9.02 16.77
C ALA A 72 11.56 8.55 16.02
N LYS A 73 11.65 8.84 14.72
CA LYS A 73 12.89 8.71 13.95
C LYS A 73 13.39 10.13 13.72
N VAL A 74 14.56 10.46 14.27
CA VAL A 74 15.30 11.68 13.93
C VAL A 74 15.57 11.60 12.43
N SER A 75 14.63 12.11 11.66
CA SER A 75 14.66 12.09 10.21
C SER A 75 15.30 13.39 9.80
N ASP A 76 16.42 13.32 9.10
CA ASP A 76 17.07 14.48 8.45
C ASP A 76 16.13 15.19 7.47
N CYS A 77 14.96 14.59 7.21
CA CYS A 77 13.89 15.13 6.41
C CYS A 77 12.60 15.32 7.23
N PRO A 78 12.07 16.55 7.37
CA PRO A 78 10.82 16.78 8.09
C PRO A 78 9.59 16.29 7.30
N GLU A 79 9.66 16.29 5.97
CA GLU A 79 8.53 16.05 5.09
C GLU A 79 8.94 15.38 3.77
N TYR A 80 8.12 14.43 3.31
CA TYR A 80 8.37 13.69 2.08
C TYR A 80 7.24 13.91 1.08
N ALA A 81 7.58 14.20 -0.18
CA ALA A 81 6.71 13.83 -1.29
C ALA A 81 6.70 12.33 -1.42
N VAL A 82 5.50 11.77 -1.50
CA VAL A 82 5.25 10.36 -1.62
C VAL A 82 4.58 10.08 -2.95
N VAL A 83 5.16 9.16 -3.71
CA VAL A 83 4.55 8.61 -4.92
C VAL A 83 4.47 7.11 -4.78
N ALA A 84 3.25 6.57 -4.70
CA ALA A 84 3.01 5.13 -4.69
C ALA A 84 2.34 4.72 -6.01
N LYS A 85 2.94 3.78 -6.74
CA LYS A 85 2.41 3.31 -8.03
C LYS A 85 2.19 1.82 -7.96
N GLY A 86 1.13 1.32 -8.56
CA GLY A 86 0.92 -0.11 -8.61
C GLY A 86 -0.12 -0.55 -9.62
N THR A 87 -0.32 -1.86 -9.67
CA THR A 87 -1.31 -2.51 -10.54
C THR A 87 -2.47 -3.04 -9.72
N VAL A 88 -3.66 -3.00 -10.31
CA VAL A 88 -4.91 -3.52 -9.75
C VAL A 88 -5.63 -4.38 -10.79
N ASP A 89 -6.39 -5.36 -10.32
CA ASP A 89 -7.09 -6.28 -11.23
C ASP A 89 -8.16 -5.57 -12.08
N SER A 90 -8.88 -4.60 -11.49
CA SER A 90 -9.81 -3.76 -12.24
C SER A 90 -9.87 -2.33 -11.67
N PRO A 91 -10.39 -1.35 -12.44
CA PRO A 91 -10.52 0.03 -11.96
C PRO A 91 -11.43 0.17 -10.72
N SER A 92 -12.42 -0.72 -10.57
CA SER A 92 -13.50 -0.66 -9.57
C SER A 92 -13.43 -1.74 -8.48
N TRP A 93 -12.59 -2.76 -8.67
CA TRP A 93 -12.33 -3.89 -7.76
C TRP A 93 -10.83 -4.25 -7.85
N ALA A 94 -10.09 -4.08 -6.76
CA ALA A 94 -8.64 -3.98 -6.85
C ALA A 94 -7.93 -4.86 -5.81
N THR A 95 -7.42 -6.03 -6.21
CA THR A 95 -6.27 -6.61 -5.51
C THR A 95 -5.04 -5.85 -5.96
N VAL A 96 -4.26 -5.27 -5.04
CA VAL A 96 -2.95 -4.70 -5.38
C VAL A 96 -1.98 -5.86 -5.69
N ARG A 97 -1.53 -5.96 -6.94
CA ARG A 97 -0.67 -7.09 -7.40
C ARG A 97 0.81 -6.80 -7.26
N SER A 98 1.19 -5.58 -7.62
CA SER A 98 2.55 -5.07 -7.48
C SER A 98 2.46 -3.59 -7.23
N TRP A 99 3.38 -3.06 -6.44
CA TRP A 99 3.48 -1.63 -6.26
C TRP A 99 4.87 -1.22 -5.79
N SER A 100 5.20 0.05 -6.00
CA SER A 100 6.42 0.69 -5.57
C SER A 100 6.11 1.99 -4.84
N LEU A 101 6.99 2.35 -3.92
CA LEU A 101 6.94 3.58 -3.15
C LEU A 101 8.21 4.38 -3.40
N GLU A 102 8.05 5.62 -3.84
CA GLU A 102 9.12 6.59 -3.97
C GLU A 102 8.92 7.70 -2.94
N LEU A 103 9.99 8.05 -2.24
CA LEU A 103 10.04 9.13 -1.26
C LEU A 103 11.04 10.17 -1.73
N LYS A 104 10.60 11.41 -1.84
CA LYS A 104 11.48 12.55 -2.10
C LYS A 104 11.45 13.48 -0.90
N CYS A 105 12.60 13.71 -0.31
CA CYS A 105 12.73 14.65 0.79
C CYS A 105 12.58 16.10 0.28
N TYR A 106 11.79 16.89 0.99
CA TYR A 106 11.84 18.36 0.90
C TYR A 106 12.37 18.89 2.24
N GLY A 107 13.51 19.57 2.18
CA GLY A 107 14.16 20.24 3.31
C GLY A 107 13.72 21.69 3.43
#